data_AF-A0A6N6STN2-F1
#
_entry.id   AF-A0A6N6STN2-F1
#
_cell.length_a   1.000
_cell.length_b   1.000
_cell.length_c   1.000
_cell.angle_alpha   90.00
_cell.angle_beta   90.00
_cell.angle_gamma   90.00
#
_symmetry.space_group_name_H-M   'P 1'
#
loop_
_entity.id
_entity.type
_entity.pdbx_description
1 polymer ?
#
loop_
_entity_poly.entity_id
_entity_poly.type
_entity_poly.pdbx_seq_one_letter_code
_entity_poly.pdbx_strand_id
1 'polypeptide(L)'
;MTTLQASAQNQLRQLIEQIERLEEEKKALAGDIRDKYLEAKAVGFDVKALRKIVGLRKKSKTDREEEEAILAVYMHALGMIDEVPELPRQREVMDAAE
;
A
#
# COMPACT_ATOMS: atom_id res chain seq x y z
N MET A 1 -18.05 -21.45 35.85
CA MET A 1 -18.12 -20.41 34.80
C MET A 1 -17.81 -19.08 35.46
N THR A 2 -16.70 -18.45 35.12
CA THR A 2 -16.36 -17.11 35.61
C THR A 2 -17.12 -16.07 34.80
N THR A 3 -18.11 -15.43 35.41
CA THR A 3 -18.84 -14.30 34.82
C THR A 3 -18.03 -13.02 34.96
N LEU A 4 -17.95 -12.21 33.89
CA LEU A 4 -17.34 -10.88 33.92
C LEU A 4 -18.06 -9.97 34.92
N GLN A 5 -17.31 -9.18 35.69
CA GLN A 5 -17.88 -8.12 36.53
C GLN A 5 -18.63 -7.08 35.67
N ALA A 6 -19.67 -6.47 36.21
CA ALA A 6 -20.53 -5.53 35.48
C ALA A 6 -19.75 -4.35 34.84
N SER A 7 -18.72 -3.85 35.51
CA SER A 7 -17.82 -2.81 34.96
C SER A 7 -17.10 -3.29 33.70
N ALA A 8 -16.55 -4.50 33.73
CA ALA A 8 -15.88 -5.11 32.59
C ALA A 8 -16.85 -5.39 31.43
N GLN A 9 -18.10 -5.76 31.72
CA GLN A 9 -19.14 -5.89 30.70
C GLN A 9 -19.47 -4.55 30.02
N ASN A 10 -19.54 -3.46 30.80
CA ASN A 10 -19.79 -2.13 30.24
C ASN A 10 -18.63 -1.64 29.37
N GLN A 11 -17.39 -1.84 29.81
CA GLN A 11 -16.19 -1.54 29.01
C GLN A 11 -16.17 -2.34 27.70
N LEU A 12 -16.51 -3.62 27.76
CA LEU A 12 -16.59 -4.47 26.57
C LEU A 12 -17.64 -3.95 25.57
N ARG A 13 -18.83 -3.57 26.04
CA ARG A 13 -19.87 -2.99 25.16
C ARG A 13 -19.39 -1.71 24.48
N GLN A 14 -18.80 -0.79 25.24
CA GLN A 14 -18.26 0.46 24.68
C GLN A 14 -17.14 0.21 23.65
N LEU A 15 -16.25 -0.75 23.90
CA LEU A 15 -15.20 -1.13 22.94
C LEU A 15 -15.80 -1.69 21.64
N ILE A 16 -16.78 -2.58 21.75
CA ILE A 16 -17.46 -3.17 20.58
C ILE A 16 -18.17 -2.07 19.77
N GLU A 17 -18.95 -1.21 20.42
CA GLU A 17 -19.65 -0.10 19.76
C GLU A 17 -18.67 0.84 19.03
N GLN A 18 -17.50 1.11 19.62
CA GLN A 18 -16.46 1.91 18.97
C GLN A 18 -15.86 1.20 17.75
N ILE A 19 -15.59 -0.10 17.85
CA ILE A 19 -15.06 -0.90 16.73
C ILE A 19 -16.07 -0.98 15.58
N GLU A 20 -17.35 -1.20 15.89
CA GLU A 20 -18.40 -1.27 14.87
C GLU A 20 -18.52 0.04 14.09
N ARG A 21 -18.49 1.18 14.80
CA ARG A 21 -18.46 2.50 14.14
C ARG A 21 -17.24 2.66 13.23
N LEU A 22 -16.05 2.26 13.69
CA LEU A 22 -14.82 2.32 12.89
C LEU A 22 -14.88 1.42 11.65
N GLU A 23 -15.49 0.24 11.74
CA GLU A 23 -15.69 -0.64 10.58
C GLU A 23 -16.71 -0.07 9.58
N GLU A 24 -17.75 0.62 10.05
CA GLU A 24 -18.68 1.37 9.18
C GLU A 24 -17.97 2.52 8.45
N GLU A 25 -17.19 3.34 9.16
CA GLU A 25 -16.39 4.43 8.57
C GLU A 25 -15.40 3.89 7.53
N LYS A 26 -14.69 2.81 7.85
CA LYS A 26 -13.78 2.12 6.92
C LYS A 26 -14.50 1.61 5.68
N LYS A 27 -15.72 1.07 5.83
CA LYS A 27 -16.54 0.61 4.70
C LYS A 27 -16.96 1.78 3.81
N ALA A 28 -17.37 2.90 4.39
CA ALA A 28 -17.69 4.12 3.64
C ALA A 28 -16.48 4.62 2.84
N LEU A 29 -15.33 4.76 3.49
CA LEU A 29 -14.07 5.17 2.84
C LEU A 29 -13.64 4.19 1.73
N ALA A 30 -13.82 2.89 1.93
CA ALA A 30 -13.55 1.90 0.90
C ALA A 30 -14.48 2.06 -0.32
N GLY A 31 -15.74 2.46 -0.10
CA GLY A 31 -16.68 2.87 -1.13
C GLY A 31 -16.17 4.07 -1.92
N ASP A 32 -15.79 5.15 -1.23
CA ASP A 32 -15.28 6.37 -1.87
C ASP A 32 -14.03 6.09 -2.73
N ILE A 33 -13.10 5.28 -2.22
CA ILE A 33 -11.91 4.85 -2.96
C ILE A 33 -12.30 4.06 -4.22
N ARG A 34 -13.28 3.16 -4.11
CA ARG A 34 -13.77 2.39 -5.26
C ARG A 34 -14.36 3.31 -6.32
N ASP A 35 -15.16 4.28 -5.92
CA ASP A 35 -15.81 5.21 -6.85
C ASP A 35 -14.77 6.08 -7.57
N LYS A 36 -13.69 6.50 -6.90
CA LYS A 36 -12.57 7.18 -7.56
C LYS A 36 -11.87 6.33 -8.63
N TYR A 37 -11.71 5.03 -8.38
CA TYR A 37 -11.20 4.13 -9.42
C TYR A 37 -12.19 3.94 -10.58
N LEU A 38 -13.50 3.96 -10.31
CA LEU A 38 -14.52 3.89 -11.37
C LEU A 38 -14.58 5.16 -12.21
N GLU A 39 -14.47 6.33 -11.57
CA GLU A 39 -14.31 7.62 -12.26
C GLU A 39 -13.08 7.60 -13.17
N ALA A 40 -11.93 7.18 -12.65
CA ALA A 40 -10.70 7.06 -13.44
C ALA A 40 -10.87 6.11 -14.64
N LYS A 41 -11.57 4.98 -14.45
CA LYS A 41 -11.90 4.04 -15.53
C LYS A 41 -12.78 4.69 -16.59
N ALA A 42 -13.79 5.46 -16.19
CA ALA A 42 -14.70 6.14 -17.11
C ALA A 42 -13.98 7.19 -17.98
N VAL A 43 -12.93 7.81 -17.44
CA VAL A 43 -12.04 8.74 -18.18
C VAL A 43 -11.03 8.01 -19.08
N GLY A 44 -10.91 6.68 -18.95
CA GLY A 44 -10.05 5.84 -19.80
C GLY A 44 -8.73 5.40 -19.17
N PHE A 45 -8.52 5.63 -17.87
CA PHE A 45 -7.31 5.16 -17.19
C PHE A 45 -7.37 3.65 -16.84
N ASP A 46 -6.22 2.98 -16.90
CA ASP A 46 -6.07 1.61 -16.42
C ASP A 46 -6.05 1.56 -14.88
N VAL A 47 -7.11 1.03 -14.29
CA VAL A 47 -7.28 0.88 -12.84
C VAL A 47 -6.23 -0.03 -12.21
N LYS A 48 -5.74 -1.06 -12.90
CA LYS A 48 -4.69 -1.96 -12.38
C LYS A 48 -3.36 -1.20 -12.27
N ALA A 49 -3.02 -0.42 -13.30
CA ALA A 49 -1.83 0.43 -13.28
C ALA A 49 -1.91 1.46 -12.14
N LEU A 50 -3.06 2.14 -11.98
CA LEU A 50 -3.27 3.10 -10.89
C LEU A 50 -3.12 2.46 -9.50
N ARG A 51 -3.69 1.27 -9.28
CA ARG A 51 -3.53 0.54 -8.00
C ARG A 51 -2.05 0.20 -7.73
N LYS A 52 -1.30 -0.21 -8.75
CA LYS A 52 0.14 -0.45 -8.63
C LYS A 52 0.87 0.83 -8.25
N ILE A 53 0.58 1.96 -8.91
CA ILE A 53 1.18 3.28 -8.61
C ILE A 53 0.87 3.71 -7.17
N VAL A 54 -0.39 3.61 -6.71
CA VAL A 54 -0.76 3.95 -5.33
C VAL A 54 0.01 3.07 -4.33
N GLY A 55 0.19 1.79 -4.63
CA GLY A 55 1.03 0.89 -3.82
C GLY A 55 2.50 1.33 -3.77
N LEU A 56 3.08 1.64 -4.93
CA LEU A 56 4.47 2.12 -5.03
C LEU A 56 4.67 3.43 -4.26
N ARG A 57 3.70 4.35 -4.33
CA ARG A 57 3.77 5.65 -3.63
C ARG A 57 3.72 5.55 -2.11
N LYS A 58 3.34 4.40 -1.56
CA LYS A 58 3.38 4.14 -0.10
C LYS A 58 4.78 3.72 0.38
N LYS A 59 5.65 3.30 -0.52
CA LYS A 59 7.02 2.86 -0.21
C LYS A 59 7.98 4.05 -0.20
N SER A 60 9.07 3.94 0.55
CA SER A 60 10.13 4.94 0.51
C SER A 60 10.77 4.99 -0.89
N LYS A 61 11.57 6.03 -1.19
CA LYS A 61 12.32 6.07 -2.44
C LYS A 61 13.35 4.93 -2.47
N THR A 62 14.08 4.75 -1.37
CA THR A 62 15.10 3.71 -1.20
C THR A 62 14.52 2.30 -1.37
N ASP A 63 13.39 2.00 -0.73
CA ASP A 63 12.76 0.67 -0.83
C ASP A 63 12.37 0.35 -2.28
N ARG A 64 11.90 1.35 -3.03
CA ARG A 64 11.54 1.19 -4.45
C ARG A 64 12.77 0.90 -5.30
N GLU A 65 13.85 1.65 -5.09
CA GLU A 65 15.11 1.47 -5.83
C GLU A 65 15.73 0.09 -5.57
N GLU A 66 15.72 -0.37 -4.32
CA GLU A 66 16.20 -1.71 -3.95
C GLU A 66 15.36 -2.82 -4.60
N GLU A 67 14.03 -2.72 -4.53
CA GLU A 67 13.13 -3.70 -5.17
C GLU A 67 13.26 -3.70 -6.70
N GLU A 68 13.37 -2.52 -7.32
CA GLU A 68 13.57 -2.38 -8.76
C GLU A 68 14.91 -2.98 -9.21
N ALA A 69 15.98 -2.83 -8.42
CA ALA A 69 17.28 -3.44 -8.68
C ALA A 69 17.21 -4.96 -8.68
N ILE A 70 16.60 -5.54 -7.65
CA ILE A 70 16.45 -6.99 -7.56
C ILE A 70 15.59 -7.51 -8.72
N LEU A 71 14.47 -6.83 -9.00
CA LEU A 71 13.56 -7.22 -10.08
C LEU A 71 14.24 -7.18 -11.45
N ALA A 72 15.01 -6.12 -11.74
CA ALA A 72 15.72 -5.97 -13.00
C ALA A 72 16.73 -7.10 -13.22
N VAL A 73 17.49 -7.48 -12.17
CA VAL A 73 18.42 -8.63 -12.23
C VAL A 73 17.67 -9.93 -12.57
N TYR A 74 16.52 -10.18 -11.94
CA TYR A 74 15.73 -11.37 -12.23
C TYR A 74 15.12 -11.35 -13.64
N MET A 75 14.62 -10.20 -14.09
CA MET A 75 14.06 -10.06 -15.44
C MET A 75 15.13 -10.29 -16.51
N HIS A 76 16.35 -9.76 -16.32
CA HIS A 76 17.48 -10.02 -17.21
C HIS A 76 17.87 -11.50 -17.21
N ALA A 77 17.98 -12.13 -16.03
CA ALA A 77 18.28 -13.56 -15.92
C ALA A 77 17.23 -14.46 -16.60
N LEU A 78 15.98 -14.00 -16.67
CA LEU A 78 14.87 -14.68 -17.36
C LEU A 78 14.75 -14.31 -18.84
N GLY A 79 15.63 -13.46 -19.38
CA GLY A 79 15.58 -13.00 -20.78
C GLY A 79 14.36 -12.13 -21.09
N MET A 80 13.76 -11.51 -20.07
CA MET A 80 12.62 -10.60 -20.24
C MET A 80 13.05 -9.18 -20.62
N ILE A 81 14.32 -8.83 -20.37
CA ILE A 81 14.97 -7.58 -20.78
C ILE A 81 16.40 -7.90 -21.23
N ASP A 82 16.87 -7.17 -22.25
CA ASP A 82 18.22 -7.37 -22.82
C ASP A 82 19.31 -6.70 -21.98
N GLU A 83 18.96 -5.63 -21.26
CA GLU A 83 19.87 -4.85 -20.42
C GLU A 83 19.22 -4.56 -19.06
N VAL A 84 20.02 -4.62 -18.00
CA VAL A 84 19.61 -4.13 -16.68
C VAL A 84 19.69 -2.60 -16.73
N PRO A 85 18.58 -1.86 -16.50
CA PRO A 85 18.61 -0.41 -16.48
C PRO A 85 19.69 0.10 -15.53
N GLU A 86 20.39 1.18 -15.88
CA GLU A 86 21.26 1.89 -14.94
C GLU A 86 20.42 2.46 -13.80
N LEU A 87 20.26 1.65 -12.76
CA LEU A 87 19.67 2.08 -11.51
C LEU A 87 20.73 2.86 -10.74
N PRO A 88 20.36 3.99 -10.12
CA PRO A 88 21.30 4.78 -9.33
C PRO A 88 21.94 3.85 -8.31
N ARG A 89 23.24 3.63 -8.46
CA ARG A 89 23.97 2.76 -7.53
C ARG A 89 23.90 3.46 -6.18
N GLN A 90 23.64 2.72 -5.09
CA GLN A 90 23.56 3.26 -3.73
C GLN A 90 24.72 4.21 -3.34
N ARG A 91 25.87 4.17 -4.05
CA ARG A 91 26.96 5.14 -3.94
C ARG A 91 26.61 6.58 -4.35
N GLU A 92 25.80 6.78 -5.39
CA GLU A 92 25.46 8.12 -5.90
C GLU A 92 24.49 8.89 -4.99
N VAL A 93 23.73 8.18 -4.15
CA VAL A 93 22.77 8.79 -3.21
C VAL A 93 23.47 9.32 -1.96
N MET A 94 24.64 8.76 -1.59
CA MET A 94 25.45 9.26 -0.47
C MET A 94 26.18 10.56 -0.81
N ASP A 95 26.69 10.69 -2.04
CA ASP A 95 27.42 11.89 -2.48
C ASP A 95 26.50 13.09 -2.77
N ALA A 96 25.18 12.87 -2.90
CA ALA A 96 24.18 13.93 -3.09
C ALA A 96 23.60 14.48 -1.77
N ALA A 97 24.05 13.95 -0.62
CA ALA A 97 23.64 14.37 0.71
C ALA A 97 24.73 15.17 1.46
N GLU A 98 25.82 15.54 0.78
CA GLU A 98 26.89 16.41 1.27
C GLU A 98 26.70 17.87 0.84
#